data_AF-A0A101K5S1-F1
#
_entry.id   AF-A0A101K5S1-F1
#
_cell.length_a   1.000
_cell.length_b   1.000
_cell.length_c   1.000
_cell.angle_alpha   90.00
_cell.angle_beta   90.00
_cell.angle_gamma   90.00
#
_symmetry.space_group_name_H-M   'P 1'
#
loop_
_entity.id
_entity.type
_entity.pdbx_description
1 polymer ?
#
loop_
_entity_poly.entity_id
_entity_poly.type
_entity_poly.pdbx_seq_one_letter_code
_entity_poly.pdbx_strand_id
1 'polypeptide(L)'
;MENLYKIEYKTDYDVLTILNRKIVIGSLETKGATASKTLIANGFSFKNSIVMATAKKDNCSVAVIHSGDNLDFSTLDATSGNVQNGICKVDFFILLRN
;
A
#
# COMPACT_ATOMS: atom_id res chain seq x y z
N MET A 1 -10.92 -30.15 -8.24
CA MET A 1 -10.86 -29.17 -7.14
C MET A 1 -10.43 -27.86 -7.76
N GLU A 2 -11.35 -26.92 -7.91
CA GLU A 2 -10.98 -25.54 -8.26
C GLU A 2 -10.10 -25.01 -7.13
N ASN A 3 -9.02 -24.32 -7.47
CA ASN A 3 -8.07 -23.80 -6.50
C ASN A 3 -8.81 -22.89 -5.49
N LEU A 4 -8.95 -23.35 -4.25
CA LEU A 4 -9.58 -22.62 -3.14
C LEU A 4 -8.87 -21.28 -2.85
N TYR A 5 -7.60 -21.19 -3.21
CA TYR A 5 -6.81 -19.98 -3.17
C TYR A 5 -5.75 -19.95 -4.29
N LYS A 6 -5.27 -18.75 -4.62
CA LYS A 6 -4.12 -18.50 -5.51
C LYS A 6 -3.30 -17.36 -4.94
N ILE A 7 -1.97 -17.49 -4.93
CA ILE A 7 -1.05 -16.41 -4.57
C ILE A 7 -0.27 -16.01 -5.82
N GLU A 8 -0.21 -14.71 -6.08
CA GLU A 8 0.61 -14.12 -7.14
C GLU A 8 1.62 -13.15 -6.54
N TYR A 9 2.91 -13.37 -6.82
CA TYR A 9 4.00 -12.54 -6.31
C TYR A 9 4.32 -11.43 -7.30
N LYS A 10 4.35 -10.17 -6.84
CA LYS A 10 4.79 -8.99 -7.61
C LYS A 10 5.91 -8.30 -6.84
N THR A 11 6.64 -7.42 -7.53
CA THR A 11 7.82 -6.74 -6.96
C THR A 11 7.53 -5.95 -5.67
N ASP A 12 6.35 -5.34 -5.57
CA ASP A 12 5.98 -4.46 -4.44
C ASP A 12 4.88 -5.07 -3.52
N TYR A 13 4.26 -6.17 -3.92
CA TYR A 13 3.13 -6.78 -3.22
C TYR A 13 2.83 -8.19 -3.69
N ASP A 14 2.14 -8.95 -2.85
CA ASP A 14 1.53 -10.23 -3.20
C ASP A 14 0.02 -10.08 -3.29
N VAL A 15 -0.59 -10.86 -4.18
CA VAL A 15 -2.05 -10.93 -4.35
C VAL A 15 -2.52 -12.31 -3.93
N LEU A 16 -3.26 -12.39 -2.82
CA LEU A 16 -4.00 -13.58 -2.41
C LEU A 16 -5.42 -13.49 -2.97
N THR A 17 -5.78 -14.42 -3.84
CA THR A 17 -7.16 -14.67 -4.23
C THR A 17 -7.69 -15.83 -3.39
N ILE A 18 -8.76 -15.61 -2.63
CA ILE A 18 -9.44 -16.63 -1.83
C ILE A 18 -10.95 -16.39 -1.89
N LEU A 19 -11.73 -17.45 -2.16
CA LEU A 19 -13.20 -17.34 -2.28
C LEU A 19 -13.67 -16.19 -3.20
N ASN A 20 -13.02 -16.01 -4.35
CA ASN A 20 -13.26 -14.93 -5.32
C ASN A 20 -13.08 -13.49 -4.77
N ARG A 21 -12.37 -13.34 -3.64
CA ARG A 21 -11.92 -12.04 -3.14
C ARG A 21 -10.41 -11.92 -3.30
N LYS A 22 -9.95 -10.72 -3.63
CA LYS A 22 -8.53 -10.41 -3.76
C LYS A 22 -8.07 -9.54 -2.60
N ILE A 23 -7.01 -9.99 -1.96
CA ILE A 23 -6.30 -9.28 -0.91
C ILE A 23 -4.91 -8.98 -1.44
N VAL A 24 -4.47 -7.73 -1.31
CA VAL A 24 -3.12 -7.30 -1.67
C VAL A 24 -2.38 -6.95 -0.39
N ILE A 25 -1.23 -7.57 -0.18
CA ILE A 25 -0.36 -7.32 0.97
C ILE A 25 1.03 -6.98 0.49
N GLY A 26 1.72 -6.10 1.18
CA GLY A 26 3.09 -5.76 0.80
C GLY A 26 3.72 -4.74 1.71
N SER A 27 4.94 -4.40 1.33
CA SER A 27 5.70 -3.32 1.94
C SER A 27 6.32 -2.48 0.84
N LEU A 28 6.30 -1.17 1.00
CA LEU A 28 7.01 -0.25 0.12
C LEU A 28 7.77 0.79 0.93
N GLU A 29 8.72 1.43 0.29
CA GLU A 29 9.42 2.58 0.86
C GLU A 29 9.10 3.81 0.01
N THR A 30 8.60 4.86 0.65
CA THR A 30 8.42 6.17 0.03
C THR A 30 9.77 6.76 -0.37
N LYS A 31 9.84 7.58 -1.42
CA LYS A 31 11.13 8.09 -1.91
C LYS A 31 11.06 9.55 -2.31
N GLY A 32 12.24 10.15 -2.50
CA GLY A 32 12.40 11.52 -2.99
C GLY A 32 12.02 12.59 -1.98
N ALA A 33 12.06 13.86 -2.42
CA ALA A 33 11.79 15.03 -1.58
C ALA A 33 10.33 15.12 -1.10
N THR A 34 9.41 14.49 -1.83
CA THR A 34 7.98 14.43 -1.48
C THR A 34 7.64 13.30 -0.51
N ALA A 35 8.62 12.44 -0.18
CA ALA A 35 8.41 11.23 0.62
C ALA A 35 7.15 10.47 0.17
N SER A 36 7.09 10.13 -1.13
CA SER A 36 5.93 9.46 -1.72
C SER A 36 6.32 8.28 -2.62
N LYS A 37 5.37 7.38 -2.85
CA LYS A 37 5.47 6.30 -3.84
C LYS A 37 4.08 5.86 -4.30
N THR A 38 3.91 5.70 -5.60
CA THR A 38 2.71 5.11 -6.19
C THR A 38 2.81 3.59 -6.21
N LEU A 39 1.80 2.91 -5.68
CA LEU A 39 1.59 1.47 -5.84
C LEU A 39 0.77 1.23 -7.11
N ILE A 40 1.41 0.64 -8.11
CA ILE A 40 0.81 0.41 -9.43
C ILE A 40 -0.06 -0.85 -9.41
N ALA A 41 -1.33 -0.70 -9.79
CA ALA A 41 -2.23 -1.83 -9.98
C ALA A 41 -1.89 -2.54 -11.30
N ASN A 42 -1.54 -3.82 -11.22
CA ASN A 42 -1.08 -4.58 -12.39
C ASN A 42 -2.12 -5.64 -12.78
N GLY A 43 -3.02 -5.29 -13.69
CA GLY A 43 -4.10 -6.16 -14.18
C GLY A 43 -5.36 -6.18 -13.29
N PHE A 44 -5.53 -5.19 -12.42
CA PHE A 44 -6.72 -4.94 -11.60
C PHE A 44 -6.77 -3.46 -11.19
N SER A 45 -7.73 -3.07 -10.37
CA SER A 45 -7.88 -1.69 -9.86
C SER A 45 -7.96 -1.67 -8.33
N PHE A 46 -7.29 -0.70 -7.71
CA PHE A 46 -7.45 -0.40 -6.29
C PHE A 46 -8.64 0.52 -6.00
N LYS A 47 -9.38 0.98 -7.02
CA LYS A 47 -10.52 1.88 -6.85
C LYS A 47 -11.52 1.30 -5.85
N ASN A 48 -11.98 2.13 -4.90
CA ASN A 48 -12.93 1.76 -3.85
C ASN A 48 -12.47 0.62 -2.91
N SER A 49 -11.20 0.22 -2.95
CA SER A 49 -10.65 -0.77 -2.03
C SER A 49 -10.64 -0.24 -0.59
N ILE A 50 -10.70 -1.16 0.37
CA ILE A 50 -10.40 -0.84 1.77
C ILE A 50 -8.88 -0.97 1.94
N VAL A 51 -8.24 0.10 2.39
CA VAL A 51 -6.79 0.15 2.60
C VAL A 51 -6.48 0.33 4.07
N MET A 52 -5.61 -0.53 4.59
CA MET A 52 -4.96 -0.35 5.89
C MET A 52 -3.46 -0.25 5.62
N ALA A 53 -2.82 0.80 6.11
CA ALA A 53 -1.40 1.04 5.95
C ALA A 53 -0.78 1.54 7.25
N THR A 54 0.45 1.13 7.53
CA THR A 54 1.20 1.55 8.71
C THR A 54 2.63 1.87 8.33
N ALA A 55 3.14 3.00 8.81
CA ALA A 55 4.58 3.27 8.75
C ALA A 55 5.29 2.43 9.82
N LYS A 56 6.50 1.93 9.50
CA LYS A 56 7.32 1.10 10.41
C LYS A 56 8.26 1.90 11.31
N LYS A 57 8.32 3.21 11.13
CA LYS A 57 9.21 4.11 11.87
C LYS A 57 8.39 4.88 12.90
N ASP A 58 8.90 4.97 14.14
CA ASP A 58 8.32 5.80 15.18
C ASP A 58 8.20 7.26 14.70
N ASN A 59 7.11 7.92 15.11
CA ASN A 59 6.78 9.29 14.70
C ASN A 59 6.62 9.50 13.19
N CYS A 60 6.49 8.42 12.41
CA CYS A 60 6.15 8.49 11.02
C CYS A 60 4.67 8.16 10.80
N SER A 61 3.96 9.02 10.09
CA SER A 61 2.58 8.83 9.69
C SER A 61 2.51 8.54 8.19
N VAL A 62 1.47 7.82 7.78
CA VAL A 62 1.21 7.48 6.37
C VAL A 62 -0.16 8.00 5.95
N ALA A 63 -0.21 8.62 4.77
CA ALA A 63 -1.44 8.93 4.07
C ALA A 63 -1.50 8.11 2.78
N VAL A 64 -2.68 7.60 2.47
CA VAL A 64 -2.95 6.82 1.25
C VAL A 64 -4.13 7.45 0.52
N ILE A 65 -3.95 7.70 -0.77
CA ILE A 65 -4.97 8.31 -1.63
C ILE A 65 -5.19 7.42 -2.85
N HIS A 66 -6.46 7.16 -3.19
CA HIS A 66 -6.81 6.51 -4.45
C HIS A 66 -6.55 7.45 -5.64
N SER A 67 -5.80 6.96 -6.63
CA SER A 67 -5.33 7.73 -7.78
C SER A 67 -5.63 6.97 -9.07
N GLY A 68 -6.84 7.15 -9.60
CA GLY A 68 -7.37 6.32 -10.67
C GLY A 68 -7.49 4.85 -10.22
N ASP A 69 -6.74 3.97 -10.88
CA ASP A 69 -6.64 2.55 -10.51
C ASP A 69 -5.53 2.26 -9.48
N ASN A 70 -4.67 3.24 -9.18
CA ASN A 70 -3.50 3.10 -8.33
C ASN A 70 -3.75 3.62 -6.90
N LEU A 71 -2.76 3.45 -6.02
CA LEU A 71 -2.70 4.10 -4.71
C LEU A 71 -1.44 4.93 -4.59
N ASP A 72 -1.58 6.18 -4.15
CA ASP A 72 -0.46 7.05 -3.82
C ASP A 72 -0.23 7.04 -2.31
N PHE A 73 0.96 6.62 -1.91
CA PHE A 73 1.42 6.65 -0.53
C PHE A 73 2.29 7.88 -0.31
N SER A 74 2.09 8.57 0.80
CA SER A 74 2.97 9.64 1.27
C SER A 74 3.19 9.53 2.78
N THR A 75 4.34 9.97 3.26
CA THR A 75 4.71 9.85 4.68
C THR A 75 5.26 11.15 5.24
N LEU A 76 4.87 11.44 6.48
CA LEU A 76 5.35 12.57 7.26
C LEU A 76 6.04 12.05 8.52
N ASP A 77 7.21 12.62 8.82
CA ASP A 77 8.00 12.33 10.01
C ASP A 77 7.94 13.54 10.96
N ALA A 78 7.61 13.28 12.22
CA ALA A 78 7.48 14.26 13.29
C ALA A 78 8.63 14.21 14.31
N THR A 79 9.79 13.63 13.93
CA THR A 79 10.98 13.61 14.79
C THR A 79 11.34 15.03 15.24
N SER A 80 11.73 15.16 16.51
CA SER A 80 12.09 16.43 17.17
C SER A 80 11.02 17.53 17.16
N GLY A 81 9.74 17.19 16.99
CA GLY A 81 8.61 18.11 17.15
C GLY A 81 8.25 18.92 15.90
N ASN A 82 8.96 18.72 14.79
CA ASN A 82 8.65 19.34 13.50
C ASN A 82 8.12 18.28 12.52
N VAL A 83 6.93 18.50 11.97
CA VAL A 83 6.34 17.62 10.95
C VAL A 83 6.90 18.00 9.58
N GLN A 84 7.51 17.05 8.89
CA GLN A 84 8.07 17.23 7.56
C GLN A 84 7.94 15.95 6.72
N ASN A 85 8.17 16.04 5.41
CA ASN A 85 8.24 14.87 4.55
C ASN A 85 9.37 13.94 5.04
N GLY A 86 9.03 12.68 5.31
CA GLY A 86 9.99 11.72 5.87
C GLY A 86 9.91 10.39 5.15
N ILE A 87 11.03 9.91 4.63
CA ILE A 87 11.10 8.60 3.97
C ILE A 87 10.89 7.50 5.01
N CYS A 88 9.83 6.71 4.83
CA CYS A 88 9.50 5.60 5.71
C CYS A 88 9.13 4.35 4.93
N LYS A 89 9.43 3.19 5.52
CA LYS A 89 8.86 1.93 5.08
C LYS A 89 7.42 1.84 5.56
N VAL A 90 6.52 1.50 4.65
CA VAL A 90 5.09 1.34 4.89
C VAL A 90 4.71 -0.10 4.59
N ASP A 91 4.09 -0.77 5.55
CA ASP A 91 3.39 -2.03 5.33
C ASP A 91 1.92 -1.74 5.04
N PHE A 92 1.31 -2.54 4.18
CA PHE A 92 -0.10 -2.36 3.83
C PHE A 92 -0.83 -3.68 3.62
N PHE A 93 -2.14 -3.60 3.87
CA PHE A 93 -3.14 -4.60 3.58
C PHE A 93 -4.29 -3.91 2.82
N ILE A 94 -4.67 -4.45 1.68
CA ILE A 94 -5.69 -3.89 0.81
C ILE A 94 -6.70 -4.97 0.46
N LEU A 95 -7.96 -4.75 0.79
CA LEU A 95 -9.06 -5.59 0.36
C LEU A 95 -9.69 -4.97 -0.89
N LEU A 96 -9.55 -5.64 -2.04
CA LEU A 96 -10.22 -5.22 -3.26
C LEU A 96 -11.73 -5.43 -3.12
N ARG A 97 -12.51 -4.44 -3.54
CA ARG A 97 -13.97 -4.57 -3.69
C ARG A 97 -14.26 -4.90 -5.15
N ASN A 98 -15.13 -5.89 -5.36
CA ASN A 98 -15.66 -6.22 -6.69
C ASN A 98 -16.63 -5.15 -7.16
#